data_AF-A0A1J0WLJ6-F1
#
_entry.id   AF-A0A1J0WLJ6-F1
#
_cell.length_a   1.000
_cell.length_b   1.000
_cell.length_c   1.000
_cell.angle_alpha   90.00
_cell.angle_beta   90.00
_cell.angle_gamma   90.00
#
_symmetry.space_group_name_H-M   'P 1'
#
loop_
_entity.id
_entity.type
_entity.pdbx_description
1 polymer ?
#
loop_
_entity_poly.entity_id
_entity_poly.type
_entity_poly.pdbx_seq_one_letter_code
_entity_poly.pdbx_strand_id
1 'polypeptide(L)'
;MVSQFANNLSLLCSYKSSIAEVCRRLGINRQQFNKYLSGRTRPSRSNMRRICDFFGVSEAEMMMDTHQLEQIIVLRRQPEGLRQDLGIADHLAAIQCHSQRLDKYLGYYYRYFYSFGNKGLVTRSLAVIYAQGEQYFWKNIEMLRDADTRRTMGINKYEGLVYNLADRIYITEYETLEKRSITQAILYPSHQHRLTRLVGIQTGGPTRRGRKPGASKVALDFLGKRIDLRKALMETGFYHPDSHHLSRELVQVITNQIAEGSLVFEVDEP
;
A
#
# COMPACT_ATOMS: atom_id res chain seq x y z
N MET A 1 7.27 -44.66 25.24
CA MET A 1 6.30 -43.68 24.70
C MET A 1 7.00 -42.33 24.67
N VAL A 2 7.30 -41.78 23.49
CA VAL A 2 7.99 -40.48 23.39
C VAL A 2 7.06 -39.39 23.92
N SER A 3 7.54 -38.54 24.83
CA SER A 3 6.70 -37.49 25.43
C SER A 3 6.21 -36.51 24.36
N GLN A 4 4.97 -36.02 24.47
CA GLN A 4 4.37 -35.04 23.55
C GLN A 4 5.29 -33.83 23.28
N PHE A 5 5.90 -33.32 24.35
CA PHE A 5 6.91 -32.27 24.30
C PHE A 5 8.09 -32.60 23.38
N ALA A 6 8.61 -33.82 23.41
CA ALA A 6 9.77 -34.23 22.62
C ALA A 6 9.43 -34.34 21.12
N ASN A 7 8.21 -34.78 20.79
CA ASN A 7 7.72 -34.79 19.41
C ASN A 7 7.60 -33.36 18.87
N ASN A 8 6.97 -32.46 19.64
CA ASN A 8 6.81 -31.05 19.29
C ASN A 8 8.16 -30.32 19.20
N LEU A 9 9.10 -30.61 20.11
CA LEU A 9 10.46 -30.07 20.05
C LEU A 9 11.21 -30.54 18.80
N SER A 10 11.03 -31.81 18.42
CA SER A 10 11.64 -32.38 17.21
C SER A 10 11.06 -31.74 15.95
N LEU A 11 9.73 -31.58 15.88
CA LEU A 11 9.04 -30.87 14.80
C LEU A 11 9.60 -29.45 14.64
N LEU A 12 9.65 -28.69 15.74
CA LEU A 12 10.17 -27.32 15.78
C LEU A 12 11.66 -27.22 15.39
N CYS A 13 12.47 -28.24 15.72
CA CYS A 13 13.87 -28.29 15.31
C CYS A 13 14.04 -28.65 13.82
N SER A 14 13.12 -29.41 13.21
CA SER A 14 13.18 -29.76 11.77
C SER A 14 13.12 -28.53 10.86
N TYR A 15 12.57 -27.45 11.41
CA TYR A 15 12.40 -26.14 10.81
C TYR A 15 13.62 -25.21 10.92
N LYS A 16 14.73 -25.70 11.47
CA LYS A 16 15.99 -24.94 11.63
C LYS A 16 17.13 -25.62 10.88
N SER A 17 18.17 -24.84 10.57
CA SER A 17 19.39 -25.26 9.86
C SER A 17 20.13 -26.42 10.55
N SER A 18 20.25 -26.41 11.88
CA SER A 18 20.85 -27.50 12.65
C SER A 18 20.53 -27.44 14.15
N ILE A 19 20.49 -28.61 14.80
CA ILE A 19 20.34 -28.73 16.27
C ILE A 19 21.50 -28.04 17.01
N ALA A 20 22.72 -28.08 16.45
CA ALA A 20 23.88 -27.44 17.05
C ALA A 20 23.71 -25.91 17.13
N GLU A 21 23.14 -25.29 16.09
CA GLU A 21 22.81 -23.86 16.10
C GLU A 21 21.74 -23.53 17.13
N VAL A 22 20.68 -24.35 17.21
CA VAL A 22 19.61 -24.21 18.20
C VAL A 22 20.15 -24.23 19.63
N CYS A 23 21.03 -25.20 19.95
CA CYS A 23 21.65 -25.28 21.28
C CYS A 23 22.48 -24.03 21.62
N ARG A 24 23.25 -23.51 20.66
CA ARG A 24 24.05 -22.28 20.85
C ARG A 24 23.18 -21.07 21.15
N ARG A 25 22.10 -20.88 20.37
CA ARG A 25 21.19 -19.73 20.53
C ARG A 25 20.36 -19.81 21.82
N LEU A 26 20.01 -21.01 22.25
CA LEU A 26 19.29 -21.23 23.52
C LEU A 26 20.19 -21.14 24.75
N GLY A 27 21.53 -21.20 24.57
CA GLY A 27 22.47 -21.31 25.69
C GLY A 27 22.29 -22.61 26.49
N ILE A 28 21.82 -23.68 25.86
CA ILE A 28 21.59 -25.00 26.50
C ILE A 28 22.65 -25.97 26.00
N ASN A 29 23.27 -26.70 26.94
CA ASN A 29 24.24 -27.74 26.61
C ASN A 29 23.62 -28.81 25.68
N ARG A 30 24.33 -29.16 24.60
CA ARG A 30 23.86 -30.12 23.58
C ARG A 30 23.50 -31.50 24.16
N GLN A 31 24.26 -32.01 25.13
CA GLN A 31 23.93 -33.29 25.78
C GLN A 31 22.60 -33.19 26.53
N GLN A 32 22.36 -32.07 27.22
CA GLN A 32 21.11 -31.79 27.91
C GLN A 32 19.95 -31.64 26.92
N PHE A 33 20.15 -30.91 25.83
CA PHE A 33 19.14 -30.70 24.80
C PHE A 33 18.75 -32.00 24.08
N ASN A 34 19.70 -32.90 23.83
CA ASN A 34 19.42 -34.22 23.26
C ASN A 34 18.58 -35.11 24.20
N LYS A 35 18.72 -34.95 25.53
CA LYS A 35 17.83 -35.62 26.50
C LYS A 35 16.39 -35.09 26.42
N TYR A 36 16.21 -33.82 26.06
CA TYR A 36 14.89 -33.23 25.80
C TYR A 36 14.28 -33.76 24.50
N LEU A 37 15.05 -33.78 23.41
CA LEU A 37 14.60 -34.31 22.11
C LEU A 37 14.23 -35.81 22.15
N SER A 38 14.94 -36.59 22.96
CA SER A 38 14.63 -38.02 23.16
C SER A 38 13.50 -38.26 24.17
N GLY A 39 12.98 -37.21 24.81
CA GLY A 39 11.95 -37.31 25.85
C GLY A 39 12.40 -37.98 27.14
N ARG A 40 13.71 -38.18 27.36
CA ARG A 40 14.27 -38.82 28.56
C ARG A 40 14.15 -37.94 29.81
N THR A 41 14.16 -36.63 29.64
CA THR A 41 14.03 -35.66 30.74
C THR A 41 13.16 -34.49 30.28
N ARG A 42 12.42 -33.88 31.20
CA ARG A 42 11.75 -32.59 30.94
C ARG A 42 12.67 -31.40 31.25
N PRO A 43 12.57 -30.28 30.52
CA PRO A 43 13.28 -29.06 30.86
C PRO A 43 12.78 -28.49 32.19
N SER A 44 13.65 -27.76 32.90
CA SER A 44 13.24 -26.91 34.02
C SER A 44 12.33 -25.80 33.53
N ARG A 45 11.55 -25.15 34.42
CA ARG A 45 10.67 -24.02 34.04
C ARG A 45 11.42 -22.90 33.32
N SER A 46 12.65 -22.58 33.75
CA SER A 46 13.49 -21.59 33.07
C SER A 46 13.90 -22.04 31.66
N ASN A 47 14.26 -23.31 31.47
CA ASN A 47 14.64 -23.81 30.15
C ASN A 47 13.41 -23.98 29.25
N MET A 48 12.26 -24.36 29.80
CA MET A 48 11.00 -24.45 29.09
C MET A 48 10.63 -23.09 28.50
N ARG A 49 10.66 -22.03 29.32
CA ARG A 49 10.40 -20.66 28.86
C ARG A 49 11.37 -20.25 27.75
N ARG A 50 12.68 -20.47 27.93
CA ARG A 50 13.69 -20.16 26.89
C ARG A 50 13.42 -20.90 25.57
N ILE A 51 13.04 -22.17 25.64
CA ILE A 51 12.69 -22.98 24.47
C ILE A 51 11.44 -22.42 23.79
N CYS A 52 10.40 -22.11 24.56
CA CYS A 52 9.16 -21.51 24.08
C CYS A 52 9.40 -20.16 23.40
N ASP A 53 10.13 -19.25 24.06
CA ASP A 53 10.48 -17.93 23.55
C ASP A 53 11.28 -18.01 22.24
N PHE A 54 12.25 -18.92 22.16
CA PHE A 54 13.08 -19.12 20.97
C PHE A 54 12.26 -19.58 19.75
N PHE A 55 11.29 -20.47 19.97
CA PHE A 55 10.44 -20.98 18.89
C PHE A 55 9.19 -20.11 18.64
N GLY A 56 8.91 -19.13 19.50
CA GLY A 56 7.74 -18.27 19.41
C GLY A 56 6.43 -19.04 19.64
N VAL A 57 6.45 -20.00 20.56
CA VAL A 57 5.29 -20.79 20.98
C VAL A 57 5.08 -20.66 22.48
N SER A 58 3.86 -20.81 22.97
CA SER A 58 3.57 -20.87 24.41
C SER A 58 3.84 -22.27 24.99
N GLU A 59 3.95 -22.38 26.32
CA GLU A 59 4.07 -23.69 26.99
C GLU A 59 2.85 -24.59 26.71
N ALA A 60 1.65 -24.02 26.57
CA ALA A 60 0.45 -24.77 26.22
C ALA A 60 0.53 -25.34 24.80
N GLU A 61 1.02 -24.54 23.84
CA GLU A 61 1.25 -24.98 22.46
C GLU A 61 2.33 -26.06 22.38
N MET A 62 3.38 -25.94 23.20
CA MET A 62 4.45 -26.93 23.26
C MET A 62 3.98 -28.31 23.74
N MET A 63 2.84 -28.37 24.42
CA MET A 63 2.28 -29.58 25.03
C MET A 63 1.05 -30.13 24.30
N MET A 64 0.56 -29.45 23.26
CA MET A 64 -0.61 -29.88 22.48
C MET A 64 -0.27 -31.01 21.51
N ASP A 65 -1.28 -31.57 20.85
CA ASP A 65 -1.10 -32.59 19.82
C ASP A 65 -0.19 -32.08 18.67
N THR A 66 0.68 -32.95 18.17
CA THR A 66 1.74 -32.57 17.22
C THR A 66 1.16 -32.06 15.92
N HIS A 67 0.06 -32.65 15.45
CA HIS A 67 -0.59 -32.26 14.20
C HIS A 67 -1.29 -30.90 14.35
N GLN A 68 -1.89 -30.62 15.51
CA GLN A 68 -2.45 -29.30 15.82
C GLN A 68 -1.35 -28.22 15.85
N LEU A 69 -0.22 -28.52 16.49
CA LEU A 69 0.92 -27.61 16.53
C LEU A 69 1.49 -27.37 15.13
N GLU A 70 1.61 -28.41 14.30
CA GLU A 70 2.06 -28.30 12.91
C GLU A 70 1.16 -27.37 12.10
N GLN A 71 -0.17 -27.48 12.22
CA GLN A 71 -1.10 -26.58 11.54
C GLN A 71 -0.93 -25.11 11.98
N ILE A 72 -0.76 -24.87 13.29
CA ILE A 72 -0.50 -23.52 13.82
C ILE A 72 0.83 -22.99 13.28
N ILE A 73 1.86 -23.82 13.25
CA ILE A 73 3.18 -23.43 12.72
C ILE A 73 3.10 -23.15 11.22
N VAL A 74 2.39 -23.96 10.43
CA VAL A 74 2.18 -23.75 8.98
C VAL A 74 1.42 -22.43 8.72
N LEU A 75 0.39 -22.14 9.51
CA LEU A 75 -0.35 -20.87 9.45
C LEU A 75 0.54 -19.68 9.83
N ARG A 76 1.39 -19.83 10.85
CA ARG A 76 2.39 -18.83 11.27
C ARG A 76 3.58 -18.72 10.31
N ARG A 77 3.83 -19.74 9.49
CA ARG A 77 4.89 -19.86 8.47
C ARG A 77 4.50 -19.31 7.11
N GLN A 78 3.40 -18.56 7.00
CA GLN A 78 3.38 -17.50 5.99
C GLN A 78 4.71 -16.74 6.08
N PRO A 79 5.37 -16.51 4.93
CA PRO A 79 6.83 -16.40 4.85
C PRO A 79 7.38 -15.40 5.86
N GLU A 80 8.51 -15.76 6.48
CA GLU A 80 9.29 -15.01 7.48
C GLU A 80 9.74 -13.59 7.04
N GLY A 81 9.22 -13.05 5.93
CA GLY A 81 9.39 -11.65 5.51
C GLY A 81 8.66 -10.62 6.40
N LEU A 82 7.65 -11.02 7.18
CA LEU A 82 6.88 -10.08 8.02
C LEU A 82 7.54 -9.72 9.36
N ARG A 83 8.61 -10.40 9.78
CA ARG A 83 9.32 -10.06 11.05
C ARG A 83 10.38 -8.98 10.90
N GLN A 84 10.71 -8.55 9.68
CA GLN A 84 11.56 -7.37 9.44
C GLN A 84 10.76 -6.06 9.30
N ASP A 85 9.42 -6.12 9.35
CA ASP A 85 8.53 -4.98 9.10
C ASP A 85 8.24 -4.10 10.32
N LEU A 86 8.86 -4.32 11.49
CA LEU A 86 8.62 -3.45 12.66
C LEU A 86 8.85 -1.97 12.29
N GLY A 87 9.97 -1.62 11.64
CA GLY A 87 10.21 -0.22 11.25
C GLY A 87 9.20 0.34 10.23
N ILE A 88 8.84 -0.42 9.19
CA ILE A 88 7.92 0.05 8.14
C ILE A 88 6.49 0.14 8.69
N ALA A 89 6.03 -0.89 9.39
CA ALA A 89 4.71 -0.92 10.02
C ALA A 89 4.59 0.17 11.09
N ASP A 90 5.65 0.42 11.88
CA ASP A 90 5.66 1.48 12.90
C ASP A 90 5.54 2.86 12.26
N HIS A 91 6.29 3.14 11.17
CA HIS A 91 6.16 4.40 10.45
C HIS A 91 4.79 4.58 9.81
N LEU A 92 4.24 3.52 9.18
CA LEU A 92 2.89 3.56 8.62
C LEU A 92 1.83 3.74 9.71
N ALA A 93 1.96 3.06 10.83
CA ALA A 93 1.07 3.21 11.99
C ALA A 93 1.14 4.61 12.59
N ALA A 94 2.33 5.21 12.67
CA ALA A 94 2.51 6.57 13.14
C ALA A 94 1.81 7.59 12.22
N ILE A 95 1.97 7.45 10.89
CA ILE A 95 1.28 8.27 9.90
C ILE A 95 -0.24 8.09 10.03
N GLN A 96 -0.71 6.85 10.17
CA GLN A 96 -2.14 6.54 10.32
C GLN A 96 -2.74 7.15 11.59
N CYS A 97 -2.05 7.06 12.72
CA CYS A 97 -2.50 7.60 14.01
C CYS A 97 -2.71 9.12 13.95
N HIS A 98 -1.90 9.83 13.17
CA HIS A 98 -2.02 11.28 13.00
C HIS A 98 -2.94 11.69 11.83
N SER A 99 -3.36 10.74 11.00
CA SER A 99 -4.23 11.02 9.86
C SER A 99 -5.63 11.34 10.34
N GLN A 100 -6.14 12.50 9.93
CA GLN A 100 -7.51 12.90 10.20
C GLN A 100 -8.51 12.08 9.34
N ARG A 101 -9.77 12.06 9.76
CA ARG A 101 -10.85 11.36 9.05
C ARG A 101 -11.10 11.95 7.66
N LEU A 102 -11.31 11.07 6.68
CA LEU A 102 -11.52 11.41 5.27
C LEU A 102 -12.94 11.05 4.78
N ASP A 103 -13.90 10.81 5.67
CA ASP A 103 -15.26 10.33 5.31
C ASP A 103 -15.99 11.25 4.31
N LYS A 104 -15.72 12.55 4.39
CA LYS A 104 -16.22 13.58 3.47
C LYS A 104 -15.77 13.33 2.02
N TYR A 105 -14.58 12.75 1.85
CA TYR A 105 -13.92 12.53 0.57
C TYR A 105 -14.14 11.12 0.01
N LEU A 106 -14.95 10.29 0.65
CA LEU A 106 -15.28 8.96 0.12
C LEU A 106 -16.16 9.09 -1.13
N GLY A 107 -15.76 8.40 -2.20
CA GLY A 107 -16.51 8.34 -3.46
C GLY A 107 -15.61 8.35 -4.69
N TYR A 108 -16.24 8.55 -5.84
CA TYR A 108 -15.60 8.49 -7.14
C TYR A 108 -15.21 9.87 -7.64
N TYR A 109 -14.11 9.92 -8.39
CA TYR A 109 -13.54 11.13 -8.93
C TYR A 109 -13.10 10.95 -10.37
N TYR A 110 -13.26 12.00 -11.18
CA TYR A 110 -12.40 12.14 -12.36
C TYR A 110 -11.12 12.87 -11.98
N ARG A 111 -9.98 12.25 -12.26
CA ARG A 111 -8.67 12.86 -12.12
C ARG A 111 -8.19 13.42 -13.46
N TYR A 112 -7.76 14.68 -13.44
CA TYR A 112 -7.29 15.44 -14.60
C TYR A 112 -5.89 15.99 -14.40
N PHE A 113 -5.04 15.83 -15.40
CA PHE A 113 -3.70 16.39 -15.44
C PHE A 113 -3.12 16.32 -16.85
N TYR A 114 -2.09 17.12 -17.13
CA TYR A 114 -1.31 16.98 -18.36
C TYR A 114 -0.46 15.70 -18.34
N SER A 115 -0.62 14.85 -19.35
CA SER A 115 0.05 13.55 -19.44
C SER A 115 1.57 13.69 -19.48
N PHE A 116 2.26 13.05 -18.55
CA PHE A 116 3.73 13.00 -18.56
C PHE A 116 4.29 12.22 -19.77
N GLY A 117 3.54 11.24 -20.27
CA GLY A 117 3.94 10.40 -21.41
C GLY A 117 3.51 10.94 -22.77
N ASN A 118 2.42 11.71 -22.84
CA ASN A 118 1.83 12.17 -24.10
C ASN A 118 1.76 13.71 -24.11
N LYS A 119 2.75 14.34 -24.76
CA LYS A 119 2.95 15.80 -24.70
C LYS A 119 1.69 16.54 -25.17
N GLY A 120 1.25 17.50 -24.37
CA GLY A 120 0.14 18.40 -24.73
C GLY A 120 -1.26 17.81 -24.50
N LEU A 121 -1.37 16.52 -24.19
CA LEU A 121 -2.66 15.89 -23.92
C LEU A 121 -3.00 15.91 -22.43
N VAL A 122 -4.28 16.06 -22.12
CA VAL A 122 -4.84 15.91 -20.78
C VAL A 122 -5.28 14.47 -20.59
N THR A 123 -4.87 13.85 -19.49
CA THR A 123 -5.37 12.55 -19.04
C THR A 123 -6.63 12.78 -18.21
N ARG A 124 -7.75 12.15 -18.57
CA ARG A 124 -8.90 11.93 -17.68
C ARG A 124 -8.90 10.47 -17.22
N SER A 125 -8.78 10.26 -15.92
CA SER A 125 -8.79 8.93 -15.29
C SER A 125 -9.89 8.82 -14.24
N LEU A 126 -10.32 7.59 -13.93
CA LEU A 126 -11.38 7.35 -12.95
C LEU A 126 -10.78 6.79 -11.67
N ALA A 127 -10.97 7.52 -10.58
CA ALA A 127 -10.48 7.15 -9.27
C ALA A 127 -11.60 6.97 -8.25
N VAL A 128 -11.28 6.29 -7.15
CA VAL A 128 -12.15 6.15 -5.99
C VAL A 128 -11.33 6.21 -4.70
N ILE A 129 -11.84 6.97 -3.73
CA ILE A 129 -11.40 6.91 -2.34
C ILE A 129 -12.43 6.08 -1.58
N TYR A 130 -11.97 5.04 -0.90
CA TYR A 130 -12.81 4.15 -0.10
C TYR A 130 -12.16 3.85 1.25
N ALA A 131 -12.98 3.52 2.25
CA ALA A 131 -12.51 3.12 3.58
C ALA A 131 -12.57 1.60 3.75
N GLN A 132 -11.61 1.04 4.47
CA GLN A 132 -11.65 -0.34 4.96
C GLN A 132 -11.10 -0.35 6.39
N GLY A 133 -11.97 -0.61 7.36
CA GLY A 133 -11.66 -0.36 8.77
C GLY A 133 -11.46 1.14 9.03
N GLU A 134 -10.36 1.50 9.70
CA GLU A 134 -9.99 2.89 9.99
C GLU A 134 -9.05 3.50 8.92
N GLN A 135 -8.74 2.75 7.87
CA GLN A 135 -7.80 3.15 6.83
C GLN A 135 -8.53 3.59 5.55
N TYR A 136 -7.92 4.54 4.84
CA TYR A 136 -8.41 5.07 3.58
C TYR A 136 -7.50 4.66 2.42
N PHE A 137 -8.14 4.20 1.35
CA PHE A 137 -7.48 3.62 0.19
C PHE A 137 -7.86 4.35 -1.08
N TRP A 138 -6.96 4.26 -2.03
CA TRP A 138 -7.09 4.85 -3.35
C TRP A 138 -7.05 3.75 -4.41
N LYS A 139 -7.95 3.85 -5.39
CA LYS A 139 -7.88 3.08 -6.64
C LYS A 139 -8.04 4.05 -7.79
N ASN A 140 -7.24 3.88 -8.83
CA ASN A 140 -7.37 4.67 -10.06
C ASN A 140 -7.17 3.81 -11.30
N ILE A 141 -7.95 4.10 -12.35
CA ILE A 141 -7.89 3.44 -13.64
C ILE A 141 -7.64 4.50 -14.71
N GLU A 142 -6.54 4.34 -15.44
CA GLU A 142 -6.22 5.14 -16.62
C GLU A 142 -6.44 4.29 -17.87
N MET A 143 -7.43 4.67 -18.67
CA MET A 143 -7.59 4.11 -20.01
C MET A 143 -6.67 4.87 -20.96
N LEU A 144 -5.70 4.18 -21.57
CA LEU A 144 -4.84 4.74 -22.61
C LEU A 144 -5.62 4.80 -23.93
N ARG A 145 -6.61 5.70 -23.95
CA ARG A 145 -7.50 5.88 -25.07
C ARG A 145 -7.05 7.09 -25.87
N ASP A 146 -6.80 6.86 -27.15
CA ASP A 146 -6.35 7.89 -28.09
C ASP A 146 -7.34 9.07 -28.14
N ALA A 147 -6.81 10.29 -28.23
CA ALA A 147 -7.62 11.50 -28.15
C ALA A 147 -8.57 11.65 -29.35
N ASP A 148 -8.12 11.26 -30.55
CA ASP A 148 -8.84 11.46 -31.80
C ASP A 148 -9.67 10.24 -32.16
N THR A 149 -9.03 9.07 -32.24
CA THR A 149 -9.68 7.82 -32.70
C THR A 149 -10.52 7.15 -31.62
N ARG A 150 -10.35 7.55 -30.35
CA ARG A 150 -10.95 6.91 -29.17
C ARG A 150 -10.65 5.41 -29.06
N ARG A 151 -9.64 4.91 -29.80
CA ARG A 151 -9.18 3.52 -29.71
C ARG A 151 -8.46 3.31 -28.38
N THR A 152 -8.78 2.22 -27.69
CA THR A 152 -8.09 1.85 -26.46
C THR A 152 -6.80 1.11 -26.80
N MET A 153 -5.67 1.65 -26.34
CA MET A 153 -4.32 1.10 -26.56
C MET A 153 -3.80 0.32 -25.35
N GLY A 154 -4.42 0.50 -24.19
CA GLY A 154 -4.03 -0.16 -22.94
C GLY A 154 -4.77 0.39 -21.73
N ILE A 155 -4.44 -0.17 -20.58
CA ILE A 155 -5.00 0.19 -19.28
C ILE A 155 -3.88 0.19 -18.25
N ASN A 156 -3.84 1.22 -17.42
CA ASN A 156 -3.03 1.23 -16.21
C ASN A 156 -3.96 1.22 -15.00
N LYS A 157 -3.61 0.43 -14.00
CA LYS A 157 -4.37 0.33 -12.74
C LYS A 157 -3.45 0.72 -11.60
N TYR A 158 -3.97 1.51 -10.67
CA TYR A 158 -3.23 2.01 -9.55
C TYR A 158 -3.96 1.71 -8.25
N GLU A 159 -3.20 1.35 -7.24
CA GLU A 159 -3.67 1.16 -5.87
C GLU A 159 -2.76 1.92 -4.92
N GLY A 160 -3.33 2.44 -3.83
CA GLY A 160 -2.60 3.31 -2.94
C GLY A 160 -3.29 3.57 -1.61
N LEU A 161 -2.62 4.37 -0.80
CA LEU A 161 -3.07 4.83 0.51
C LEU A 161 -3.39 6.32 0.46
N VAL A 162 -4.37 6.73 1.26
CA VAL A 162 -4.77 8.13 1.41
C VAL A 162 -4.63 8.54 2.87
N TYR A 163 -3.98 9.67 3.10
CA TYR A 163 -3.80 10.26 4.44
C TYR A 163 -4.27 11.71 4.44
N ASN A 164 -4.74 12.19 5.58
CA ASN A 164 -5.01 13.60 5.82
C ASN A 164 -4.12 14.11 6.96
N LEU A 165 -3.04 14.81 6.63
CA LEU A 165 -2.06 15.28 7.59
C LEU A 165 -1.86 16.79 7.42
N ALA A 166 -1.83 17.52 8.52
CA ALA A 166 -1.62 18.97 8.53
C ALA A 166 -2.50 19.71 7.48
N ASP A 167 -3.77 19.33 7.38
CA ASP A 167 -4.74 19.90 6.45
C ASP A 167 -4.35 19.73 4.97
N ARG A 168 -3.73 18.60 4.62
CA ARG A 168 -3.43 18.20 3.24
C ARG A 168 -3.78 16.73 3.02
N ILE A 169 -4.41 16.43 1.89
CA ILE A 169 -4.73 15.06 1.49
C ILE A 169 -3.58 14.51 0.67
N TYR A 170 -2.89 13.51 1.21
CA TYR A 170 -1.80 12.80 0.57
C TYR A 170 -2.32 11.51 -0.06
N ILE A 171 -1.99 11.29 -1.32
CA ILE A 171 -2.22 10.03 -2.02
C ILE A 171 -0.84 9.50 -2.43
N THR A 172 -0.54 8.25 -2.07
CA THR A 172 0.63 7.54 -2.60
C THR A 172 0.14 6.25 -3.22
N GLU A 173 0.36 6.11 -4.53
CA GLU A 173 -0.13 4.98 -5.32
C GLU A 173 1.03 4.32 -6.10
N TYR A 174 0.86 3.05 -6.42
CA TYR A 174 1.73 2.31 -7.32
C TYR A 174 0.92 1.70 -8.45
N GLU A 175 1.55 1.52 -9.61
CA GLU A 175 0.95 0.83 -10.76
C GLU A 175 0.93 -0.69 -10.49
N THR A 176 -0.23 -1.34 -10.60
CA THR A 176 -0.45 -2.68 -10.04
C THR A 176 -0.07 -3.83 -10.98
N LEU A 177 -0.01 -3.60 -12.29
CA LEU A 177 0.27 -4.66 -13.28
C LEU A 177 1.77 -4.96 -13.36
N GLU A 178 2.58 -3.92 -13.55
CA GLU A 178 4.04 -4.01 -13.71
C GLU A 178 4.79 -3.61 -12.45
N LYS A 179 4.19 -2.83 -11.54
CA LYS A 179 4.82 -2.38 -10.28
C LYS A 179 6.13 -1.62 -10.49
N ARG A 180 6.18 -0.84 -11.57
CA ARG A 180 7.37 -0.09 -12.01
C ARG A 180 7.35 1.40 -11.70
N SER A 181 6.24 1.91 -11.18
CA SER A 181 6.08 3.34 -10.91
C SER A 181 5.29 3.57 -9.64
N ILE A 182 5.77 4.52 -8.86
CA ILE A 182 5.07 5.15 -7.75
C ILE A 182 4.74 6.58 -8.19
N THR A 183 3.53 7.02 -7.86
CA THR A 183 3.08 8.40 -8.05
C THR A 183 2.51 8.90 -6.73
N GLN A 184 2.61 10.21 -6.53
CA GLN A 184 2.12 10.86 -5.33
C GLN A 184 1.31 12.08 -5.70
N ALA A 185 0.26 12.36 -4.94
CA ALA A 185 -0.51 13.59 -5.05
C ALA A 185 -0.69 14.21 -3.65
N ILE A 186 -0.65 15.53 -3.60
CA ILE A 186 -0.94 16.34 -2.40
C ILE A 186 -2.04 17.30 -2.81
N LEU A 187 -3.19 17.24 -2.14
CA LEU A 187 -4.37 18.02 -2.48
C LEU A 187 -4.77 18.91 -1.30
N TYR A 188 -5.30 20.09 -1.63
CA TYR A 188 -6.01 20.93 -0.68
C TYR A 188 -7.34 20.25 -0.28
N PRO A 189 -7.63 20.11 1.01
CA PRO A 189 -8.96 19.76 1.50
C PRO A 189 -9.99 20.79 1.02
N SER A 190 -11.25 20.38 0.92
CA SER A 190 -12.32 21.32 0.58
C SER A 190 -12.98 21.84 1.84
N HIS A 191 -12.99 23.16 2.05
CA HIS A 191 -13.74 23.81 3.14
C HIS A 191 -15.22 24.06 2.78
N GLN A 192 -15.61 23.82 1.53
CA GLN A 192 -17.00 23.99 1.08
C GLN A 192 -17.91 22.90 1.66
N HIS A 193 -19.19 23.24 1.91
CA HIS A 193 -20.17 22.27 2.40
C HIS A 193 -20.41 21.13 1.38
N ARG A 194 -20.43 21.46 0.08
CA ARG A 194 -20.55 20.49 -1.00
C ARG A 194 -19.18 20.24 -1.63
N LEU A 195 -18.73 19.00 -1.61
CA LEU A 195 -17.51 18.59 -2.31
C LEU A 195 -17.75 18.59 -3.82
N THR A 196 -16.99 19.39 -4.55
CA THR A 196 -17.09 19.54 -6.02
C THR A 196 -15.78 19.18 -6.70
N ARG A 197 -14.68 19.79 -6.26
CA ARG A 197 -13.35 19.60 -6.79
C ARG A 197 -12.30 19.63 -5.68
N LEU A 198 -11.26 18.83 -5.84
CA LEU A 198 -10.00 18.97 -5.12
C LEU A 198 -8.91 19.35 -6.11
N VAL A 199 -7.98 20.20 -5.69
CA VAL A 199 -6.86 20.66 -6.52
C VAL A 199 -5.57 20.46 -5.74
N GLY A 200 -4.47 20.23 -6.44
CA GLY A 200 -3.16 20.26 -5.84
C GLY A 200 -2.07 19.89 -6.84
N ILE A 201 -1.00 19.28 -6.32
CA ILE A 201 0.16 18.87 -7.11
C ILE A 201 0.28 17.35 -7.07
N GLN A 202 0.75 16.79 -8.17
CA GLN A 202 1.18 15.40 -8.23
C GLN A 202 2.54 15.27 -8.87
N THR A 203 3.21 14.17 -8.54
CA THR A 203 4.48 13.77 -9.11
C THR A 203 4.37 12.39 -9.74
N GLY A 204 5.17 12.16 -10.77
CA GLY A 204 5.26 10.85 -11.38
C GLY A 204 6.47 10.70 -12.28
N GLY A 205 6.88 9.44 -12.45
CA GLY A 205 7.88 9.05 -13.42
C GLY A 205 7.22 8.16 -14.47
N PRO A 206 6.81 8.68 -15.64
CA PRO A 206 6.28 7.82 -16.69
C PRO A 206 7.35 6.79 -17.09
N THR A 207 6.96 5.53 -17.23
CA THR A 207 7.87 4.48 -17.73
C THR A 207 8.21 4.66 -19.21
N ARG A 208 7.41 5.45 -19.93
CA ARG A 208 7.59 5.87 -21.32
C ARG A 208 8.24 7.26 -21.39
N ARG A 209 8.87 7.59 -22.52
CA ARG A 209 9.43 8.92 -22.83
C ARG A 209 10.61 9.34 -21.94
N GLY A 210 11.62 8.47 -21.85
CA GLY A 210 12.91 8.78 -21.21
C GLY A 210 12.91 8.74 -19.69
N ARG A 211 11.80 8.30 -19.06
CA ARG A 211 11.70 8.10 -17.61
C ARG A 211 12.03 9.33 -16.77
N LYS A 212 11.81 10.52 -17.33
CA LYS A 212 12.07 11.78 -16.63
C LYS A 212 11.02 11.95 -15.52
N PRO A 213 11.42 12.11 -14.24
CA PRO A 213 10.48 12.48 -13.20
C PRO A 213 9.89 13.85 -13.52
N GLY A 214 8.62 14.04 -13.19
CA GLY A 214 7.90 15.28 -13.42
C GLY A 214 6.89 15.56 -12.33
N ALA A 215 6.47 16.82 -12.29
CA ALA A 215 5.38 17.29 -11.45
C ALA A 215 4.33 17.97 -12.33
N SER A 216 3.06 17.92 -11.92
CA SER A 216 1.98 18.67 -12.55
C SER A 216 0.92 19.07 -11.53
N LYS A 217 0.18 20.13 -11.83
CA LYS A 217 -1.13 20.39 -11.22
C LYS A 217 -2.07 19.24 -11.54
N VAL A 218 -2.91 18.91 -10.57
CA VAL A 218 -3.93 17.88 -10.69
C VAL A 218 -5.26 18.40 -10.14
N ALA A 219 -6.35 18.03 -10.79
CA ALA A 219 -7.71 18.29 -10.31
C ALA A 219 -8.48 16.97 -10.18
N LEU A 220 -9.26 16.83 -9.11
CA LEU A 220 -10.19 15.73 -8.89
C LEU A 220 -11.63 16.25 -8.83
N ASP A 221 -12.42 15.96 -9.84
CA ASP A 221 -13.86 16.29 -9.83
C ASP A 221 -14.65 15.18 -9.14
N PHE A 222 -15.38 15.54 -8.10
CA PHE A 222 -16.19 14.59 -7.34
C PHE A 222 -17.45 14.19 -8.11
N LEU A 223 -17.61 12.90 -8.35
CA LEU A 223 -18.73 12.31 -9.08
C LEU A 223 -19.83 11.78 -8.16
N GLY A 224 -19.55 11.68 -6.85
CA GLY A 224 -20.45 11.12 -5.87
C GLY A 224 -20.04 9.73 -5.38
N LYS A 225 -20.81 9.20 -4.42
CA LYS A 225 -20.57 7.88 -3.80
C LYS A 225 -21.08 6.71 -4.63
N ARG A 226 -21.99 6.97 -5.57
CA ARG A 226 -22.60 5.98 -6.46
C ARG A 226 -22.65 6.56 -7.86
N ILE A 227 -22.08 5.85 -8.82
CA ILE A 227 -22.02 6.25 -10.23
C ILE A 227 -22.29 5.05 -11.13
N ASP A 228 -22.62 5.31 -12.39
CA ASP A 228 -22.52 4.29 -13.44
C ASP A 228 -21.05 4.14 -13.85
N LEU A 229 -20.40 3.09 -13.32
CA LEU A 229 -18.98 2.81 -13.57
C LEU A 229 -18.68 2.63 -15.06
N ARG A 230 -19.57 1.97 -15.81
CA ARG A 230 -19.33 1.66 -17.21
C ARG A 230 -19.35 2.96 -18.01
N LYS A 231 -20.37 3.78 -17.82
CA LYS A 231 -20.45 5.12 -18.45
C LYS A 231 -19.23 5.96 -18.07
N ALA A 232 -18.89 5.98 -16.78
CA ALA A 232 -17.79 6.79 -16.30
C ALA A 232 -16.43 6.38 -16.91
N LEU A 233 -16.18 5.08 -17.08
CA LEU A 233 -14.97 4.56 -17.71
C LEU A 233 -14.91 4.83 -19.21
N MET A 234 -16.04 4.81 -19.94
CA MET A 234 -16.06 5.15 -21.37
C MET A 234 -15.62 6.60 -21.64
N GLU A 235 -15.87 7.46 -20.67
CA GLU A 235 -15.46 8.85 -20.65
C GLU A 235 -13.97 9.03 -20.33
N THR A 236 -13.28 8.06 -19.73
CA THR A 236 -11.82 8.21 -19.50
C THR A 236 -10.99 8.12 -20.79
N GLY A 237 -9.78 8.68 -20.76
CA GLY A 237 -8.89 8.71 -21.92
C GLY A 237 -8.01 9.95 -21.99
N PHE A 238 -7.31 10.08 -23.12
CA PHE A 238 -6.64 11.33 -23.47
C PHE A 238 -7.60 12.28 -24.16
N TYR A 239 -7.36 13.57 -23.94
CA TYR A 239 -8.11 14.68 -24.51
C TYR A 239 -7.15 15.79 -24.92
N HIS A 240 -7.46 16.44 -26.04
CA HIS A 240 -6.84 17.73 -26.34
C HIS A 240 -7.38 18.79 -25.36
N PRO A 241 -6.55 19.77 -24.94
CA PRO A 241 -6.96 20.79 -23.97
C PRO A 241 -8.14 21.66 -24.44
N ASP A 242 -8.34 21.79 -25.75
CA ASP A 242 -9.44 22.53 -26.39
C ASP A 242 -10.69 21.67 -26.64
N SER A 243 -10.68 20.39 -26.26
CA SER A 243 -11.80 19.48 -26.43
C SER A 243 -13.04 19.95 -25.65
N HIS A 244 -14.22 19.88 -26.29
CA HIS A 244 -15.51 20.16 -25.65
C HIS A 244 -15.84 19.23 -24.47
N HIS A 245 -15.10 18.13 -24.30
CA HIS A 245 -15.22 17.25 -23.15
C HIS A 245 -14.55 17.79 -21.88
N LEU A 246 -13.77 18.88 -21.98
CA LEU A 246 -13.12 19.54 -20.87
C LEU A 246 -13.64 20.97 -20.75
N SER A 247 -13.95 21.42 -19.52
CA SER A 247 -14.29 22.82 -19.31
C SER A 247 -13.03 23.69 -19.37
N ARG A 248 -13.16 24.94 -19.85
CA ARG A 248 -12.03 25.88 -19.90
C ARG A 248 -11.44 26.14 -18.52
N GLU A 249 -12.30 26.26 -17.51
CA GLU A 249 -11.90 26.43 -16.11
C GLU A 249 -11.05 25.25 -15.62
N LEU A 250 -11.45 24.01 -15.91
CA LEU A 250 -10.67 22.83 -15.56
C LEU A 250 -9.28 22.86 -16.19
N VAL A 251 -9.20 23.20 -17.48
CA VAL A 251 -7.93 23.27 -18.21
C VAL A 251 -7.02 24.34 -17.61
N GLN A 252 -7.55 25.50 -17.26
CA GLN A 252 -6.80 26.56 -16.56
C GLN A 252 -6.26 26.06 -15.20
N VAL A 253 -7.08 25.38 -14.40
CA VAL A 253 -6.69 24.86 -13.08
C VAL A 253 -5.52 23.86 -13.19
N ILE A 254 -5.50 23.00 -14.21
CA ILE A 254 -4.45 21.99 -14.37
C ILE A 254 -3.25 22.45 -15.23
N THR A 255 -3.27 23.71 -15.71
CA THR A 255 -2.18 24.24 -16.55
C THR A 255 -0.94 24.50 -15.71
N ASN A 256 0.18 23.94 -16.15
CA ASN A 256 1.45 23.98 -15.45
C ASN A 256 2.24 25.21 -15.89
N GLN A 257 2.34 26.21 -15.02
CA GLN A 257 3.14 27.41 -15.24
C GLN A 257 3.89 27.75 -13.96
N ILE A 258 5.19 27.97 -14.07
CA ILE A 258 6.03 28.56 -13.02
C ILE A 258 6.10 30.05 -13.35
N ALA A 259 5.69 30.92 -12.43
CA ALA A 259 5.71 32.36 -12.64
C ALA A 259 7.15 32.87 -12.83
N GLU A 260 7.30 33.99 -13.53
CA GLU A 260 8.61 34.61 -13.72
C GLU A 260 9.19 35.00 -12.35
N GLY A 261 10.44 34.60 -12.09
CA GLY A 261 11.11 34.79 -10.80
C GLY A 261 10.86 33.67 -9.77
N SER A 262 9.89 32.78 -9.99
CA SER A 262 9.66 31.62 -9.12
C SER A 262 10.64 30.50 -9.43
N LEU A 263 11.24 29.91 -8.39
CA LEU A 263 12.15 28.76 -8.50
C LEU A 263 11.50 27.43 -8.09
N VAL A 264 10.31 27.49 -7.50
CA VAL A 264 9.55 26.34 -7.00
C VAL A 264 8.24 26.24 -7.79
N PHE A 265 7.82 25.01 -8.10
CA PHE A 265 6.53 24.78 -8.73
C PHE A 265 5.43 24.65 -7.67
N GLU A 266 4.76 25.76 -7.43
CA GLU A 266 3.70 25.88 -6.43
C GLU A 266 2.31 25.80 -7.08
N VAL A 267 1.34 25.39 -6.28
CA VAL A 267 -0.07 25.30 -6.68
C VAL A 267 -0.87 26.06 -5.64
N ASP A 268 -1.57 27.10 -6.06
CA ASP A 268 -2.43 27.88 -5.19
C ASP A 268 -3.66 27.07 -4.78
N GLU A 269 -4.13 27.33 -3.57
CA GLU A 269 -5.43 26.86 -3.11
C GLU A 269 -6.54 27.56 -3.92
N PRO A 270 -7.56 26.81 -4.39
CA PRO A 270 -8.67 27.38 -5.16
C PRO A 270 -9.63 28.25 -4.34
#